data_AF-A0A6L8HX76-F1
#
_entry.id   AF-A0A6L8HX76-F1
#
_cell.length_a   1.000
_cell.length_b   1.000
_cell.length_c   1.000
_cell.angle_alpha   90.00
_cell.angle_beta   90.00
_cell.angle_gamma   90.00
#
_symmetry.space_group_name_H-M   'P 1'
#
loop_
_entity.id
_entity.type
_entity.pdbx_description
1 polymer ?
#
loop_
_entity_poly.entity_id
_entity_poly.type
_entity_poly.pdbx_seq_one_letter_code
_entity_poly.pdbx_strand_id
1 'polypeptide(L)'
;MPTSDVVEALVTAINYDRFEDIQALHAPGVVFHSFRSPMLRDSVAVRDFHHELLERYADCTYTEVEAVEDGGAVAVRATIEAKGYDWRAFQQRVLDVSRVEDDLIVDRRLYGMMRDIELDKPALAATDAANAFRGGSPRSTRRLVRGLYEKLIASERDEAAESLDEKVTLIDSVYGIVSGVDAVLDLLEATPRPAFGYPRLTAVVA
;
A
#
# COMPACT_ATOMS: atom_id res chain seq x y z
N MET A 1 5.33 -28.58 8.27
CA MET A 1 4.01 -28.08 8.75
C MET A 1 3.05 -28.01 7.57
N PRO A 2 1.73 -28.09 7.75
CA PRO A 2 0.79 -27.61 6.74
C PRO A 2 1.17 -26.21 6.26
N THR A 3 0.97 -25.92 4.97
CA THR A 3 1.31 -24.62 4.37
C THR A 3 0.50 -23.49 5.03
N SER A 4 -0.76 -23.75 5.41
CA SER A 4 -1.59 -22.87 6.23
C SER A 4 -0.94 -22.48 7.57
N ASP A 5 -0.34 -23.43 8.29
CA ASP A 5 0.19 -23.21 9.63
C ASP A 5 1.38 -22.24 9.62
N VAL A 6 2.22 -22.29 8.58
CA VAL A 6 3.33 -21.34 8.39
C VAL A 6 2.82 -19.91 8.21
N VAL A 7 1.73 -19.75 7.45
CA VAL A 7 1.13 -18.43 7.19
C VAL A 7 0.33 -17.92 8.39
N GLU A 8 -0.36 -18.79 9.12
CA GLU A 8 -1.00 -18.43 10.39
C GLU A 8 0.03 -18.02 11.45
N ALA A 9 1.17 -18.71 11.50
CA ALA A 9 2.29 -18.33 12.34
C ALA A 9 2.85 -16.94 11.94
N LEU A 10 2.91 -16.64 10.63
CA LEU A 10 3.32 -15.31 10.15
C LEU A 10 2.34 -14.23 10.61
N VAL A 11 1.03 -14.43 10.41
CA VAL A 11 0.00 -13.47 10.84
C VAL A 11 0.10 -13.23 12.35
N THR A 12 0.30 -14.29 13.13
CA THR A 12 0.53 -14.21 14.58
C THR A 12 1.80 -13.41 14.90
N ALA A 13 2.90 -13.68 14.22
CA ALA A 13 4.17 -12.97 14.43
C ALA A 13 4.04 -11.48 14.12
N ILE A 14 3.30 -11.12 13.06
CA ILE A 14 2.99 -9.72 12.72
C ILE A 14 2.15 -9.06 13.81
N ASN A 15 1.07 -9.69 14.26
CA ASN A 15 0.16 -9.12 15.27
C ASN A 15 0.80 -8.93 16.65
N TYR A 16 1.94 -9.55 16.91
CA TYR A 16 2.67 -9.47 18.19
C TYR A 16 4.09 -8.90 18.03
N ASP A 17 4.39 -8.25 16.90
CA ASP A 17 5.66 -7.58 16.63
C ASP A 17 6.89 -8.50 16.82
N ARG A 18 6.74 -9.79 16.50
CA ARG A 18 7.79 -10.80 16.64
C ARG A 18 8.69 -10.80 15.40
N PHE A 19 9.46 -9.73 15.22
CA PHE A 19 10.25 -9.51 14.02
C PHE A 19 11.22 -10.64 13.68
N GLU A 20 11.85 -11.25 14.67
CA GLU A 20 12.73 -12.39 14.46
C GLU A 20 11.97 -13.63 13.96
N ASP A 21 10.74 -13.85 14.46
CA ASP A 21 9.87 -14.93 13.96
C ASP A 21 9.43 -14.62 12.53
N ILE A 22 9.10 -13.37 12.22
CA ILE A 22 8.79 -12.93 10.85
C ILE A 22 9.97 -13.25 9.94
N GLN A 23 11.20 -12.92 10.30
CA GLN A 23 12.38 -13.25 9.50
C GLN A 23 12.55 -14.76 9.34
N ALA A 24 12.42 -15.53 10.43
CA ALA A 24 12.65 -16.97 10.46
C ALA A 24 11.62 -17.78 9.63
N LEU A 25 10.41 -17.25 9.46
CA LEU A 25 9.36 -17.86 8.63
C LEU A 25 9.57 -17.68 7.11
N HIS A 26 10.51 -16.82 6.70
CA HIS A 26 10.82 -16.59 5.29
C HIS A 26 12.15 -17.25 4.90
N ALA A 27 12.20 -17.76 3.67
CA ALA A 27 13.45 -18.21 3.08
C ALA A 27 14.45 -17.04 2.95
N PRO A 28 15.77 -17.26 3.07
CA PRO A 28 16.76 -16.19 2.98
C PRO A 28 16.69 -15.36 1.70
N GLY A 29 16.27 -15.97 0.58
CA GLY A 29 16.10 -15.33 -0.72
C GLY A 29 14.64 -15.06 -1.11
N VAL A 30 13.74 -14.90 -0.12
CA VAL A 30 12.32 -14.65 -0.38
C VAL A 30 12.12 -13.41 -1.25
N VAL A 31 11.14 -13.46 -2.14
CA VAL A 31 10.66 -12.27 -2.86
C VAL A 31 9.37 -11.78 -2.20
N PHE A 32 9.37 -10.53 -1.75
CA PHE A 32 8.19 -9.90 -1.16
C PHE A 32 7.74 -8.68 -1.95
N HIS A 33 6.51 -8.73 -2.44
CA HIS A 33 5.81 -7.62 -3.06
C HIS A 33 4.82 -7.02 -2.07
N SER A 34 4.97 -5.74 -1.74
CA SER A 34 4.01 -5.01 -0.91
C SER A 34 3.44 -3.84 -1.68
N PHE A 35 2.14 -3.59 -1.56
CA PHE A 35 1.52 -2.38 -2.09
C PHE A 35 2.09 -1.08 -1.49
N ARG A 36 2.89 -1.15 -0.41
CA ARG A 36 3.51 0.01 0.25
C ARG A 36 5.04 0.10 0.13
N SER A 37 5.70 -0.85 -0.51
CA SER A 37 7.17 -0.92 -0.55
C SER A 37 7.68 -1.39 -1.91
N PRO A 38 8.90 -1.03 -2.32
CA PRO A 38 9.60 -1.73 -3.39
C PRO A 38 9.63 -3.25 -3.16
N MET A 39 9.84 -4.00 -4.23
CA MET A 39 10.05 -5.44 -4.13
C MET A 39 11.30 -5.74 -3.29
N LEU A 40 11.12 -6.48 -2.20
CA LEU A 40 12.20 -6.94 -1.32
C LEU A 40 12.63 -8.35 -1.75
N ARG A 41 13.91 -8.68 -1.56
CA ARG A 41 14.53 -9.90 -2.11
C ARG A 41 15.26 -10.77 -1.07
N ASP A 42 15.09 -10.47 0.20
CA ASP A 42 15.70 -11.21 1.30
C ASP A 42 14.86 -11.07 2.57
N SER A 43 14.98 -12.05 3.47
CA SER A 43 14.16 -12.13 4.69
C SER A 43 14.48 -11.03 5.70
N VAL A 44 15.70 -10.50 5.70
CA VAL A 44 16.13 -9.39 6.57
C VAL A 44 15.42 -8.11 6.15
N ALA A 45 15.37 -7.80 4.85
CA ALA A 45 14.62 -6.68 4.33
C ALA A 45 13.12 -6.80 4.62
N VAL A 46 12.54 -8.01 4.57
CA VAL A 46 11.13 -8.23 4.95
C VAL A 46 10.89 -7.92 6.43
N ARG A 47 11.80 -8.35 7.32
CA ARG A 47 11.76 -7.99 8.74
C ARG A 47 11.84 -6.47 8.93
N ASP A 48 12.83 -5.84 8.31
CA ASP A 48 13.09 -4.40 8.43
C ASP A 48 11.91 -3.57 7.93
N PHE A 49 11.23 -4.02 6.86
CA PHE A 49 9.99 -3.41 6.40
C PHE A 49 8.90 -3.40 7.48
N HIS A 50 8.71 -4.50 8.23
CA HIS A 50 7.72 -4.55 9.31
C HIS A 50 8.13 -3.67 10.49
N HIS A 51 9.42 -3.61 10.80
CA HIS A 51 9.98 -2.67 11.78
C HIS A 51 9.66 -1.22 11.41
N GLU A 52 9.97 -0.80 10.18
CA GLU A 52 9.67 0.54 9.66
C GLU A 52 8.16 0.82 9.61
N LEU A 53 7.35 -0.20 9.34
CA LEU A 53 5.89 -0.05 9.33
C LEU A 53 5.38 0.34 10.73
N LEU A 54 5.90 -0.28 11.80
CA LEU A 54 5.50 0.06 13.17
C LEU A 54 6.00 1.43 13.64
N GLU A 55 7.15 1.91 13.14
CA GLU A 55 7.58 3.29 13.39
C GLU A 55 6.59 4.31 12.80
N ARG A 56 5.93 3.95 11.69
CA ARG A 56 4.95 4.80 11.00
C ARG A 56 3.53 4.60 11.51
N TYR A 57 3.23 3.41 12.03
CA TYR A 57 1.91 2.96 12.41
C TYR A 57 1.93 2.15 13.71
N ALA A 58 1.42 2.73 14.79
CA ALA A 58 1.25 2.01 16.05
C ALA A 58 0.12 0.97 15.96
N ASP A 59 0.21 -0.08 16.77
CA ASP A 59 -0.82 -1.13 16.93
C ASP A 59 -1.21 -1.82 15.61
N CYS A 60 -0.27 -2.02 14.69
CA CYS A 60 -0.54 -2.64 13.40
C CYS A 60 -0.98 -4.11 13.56
N THR A 61 -2.21 -4.42 13.19
CA THR A 61 -2.82 -5.73 13.42
C THR A 61 -3.59 -6.18 12.19
N TYR A 62 -3.47 -7.47 11.85
CA TYR A 62 -4.31 -8.17 10.88
C TYR A 62 -5.54 -8.71 11.62
N THR A 63 -6.71 -8.24 11.19
CA THR A 63 -8.04 -8.63 11.69
C THR A 63 -8.86 -9.23 10.55
N GLU A 64 -10.03 -9.81 10.86
CA GLU A 64 -10.94 -10.42 9.87
C GLU A 64 -10.24 -11.44 8.94
N VAL A 65 -9.33 -12.23 9.54
CA VAL A 65 -8.44 -13.14 8.82
C VAL A 65 -9.19 -14.37 8.31
N GLU A 66 -9.10 -14.61 7.02
CA GLU A 66 -9.61 -15.80 6.35
C GLU A 66 -8.55 -16.34 5.40
N ALA A 67 -8.16 -17.61 5.58
CA ALA A 67 -7.15 -18.27 4.78
C ALA A 67 -7.76 -19.30 3.83
N VAL A 68 -7.27 -19.33 2.60
CA VAL A 68 -7.59 -20.35 1.60
C VAL A 68 -6.29 -20.95 1.09
N GLU A 69 -6.17 -22.28 1.13
CA GLU A 69 -5.02 -23.00 0.60
C GLU A 69 -5.36 -23.68 -0.72
N ASP A 70 -4.51 -23.49 -1.73
CA ASP A 70 -4.58 -24.16 -3.02
C ASP A 70 -3.18 -24.37 -3.61
N GLY A 71 -2.86 -25.62 -3.98
CA GLY A 71 -1.64 -25.94 -4.73
C GLY A 71 -0.31 -25.50 -4.08
N GLY A 72 -0.22 -25.45 -2.75
CA GLY A 72 0.99 -24.98 -2.03
C GLY A 72 1.12 -23.46 -1.92
N ALA A 73 0.08 -22.72 -2.32
CA ALA A 73 -0.10 -21.32 -2.02
C ALA A 73 -1.20 -21.15 -0.97
N VAL A 74 -1.03 -20.16 -0.10
CA VAL A 74 -2.05 -19.74 0.87
C VAL A 74 -2.36 -18.28 0.59
N ALA A 75 -3.63 -18.00 0.37
CA ALA A 75 -4.16 -16.65 0.25
C ALA A 75 -4.89 -16.29 1.54
N VAL A 76 -4.44 -15.20 2.19
CA VAL A 76 -5.08 -14.64 3.38
C VAL A 76 -5.80 -13.35 3.01
N ARG A 77 -7.11 -13.36 3.16
CA ARG A 77 -7.91 -12.14 3.19
C ARG A 77 -7.90 -11.61 4.61
N ALA A 78 -7.56 -10.33 4.79
CA ALA A 78 -7.54 -9.70 6.11
C ALA A 78 -7.83 -8.19 5.99
N THR A 79 -8.07 -7.56 7.12
CA THR A 79 -8.05 -6.11 7.28
C THR A 79 -6.84 -5.74 8.13
N ILE A 80 -5.96 -4.88 7.61
CA ILE A 80 -4.88 -4.27 8.42
C ILE A 80 -5.47 -3.05 9.11
N GLU A 81 -5.42 -3.04 10.44
CA GLU A 81 -5.76 -1.90 11.28
C GLU A 81 -4.51 -1.36 11.96
N ALA A 82 -4.35 -0.05 11.99
CA ALA A 82 -3.27 0.60 12.72
C ALA A 82 -3.64 2.04 13.09
N LYS A 83 -2.75 2.73 13.80
CA LYS A 83 -2.85 4.17 14.08
C LYS A 83 -1.65 4.89 13.49
N GLY A 84 -1.88 5.90 12.65
CA GLY A 84 -0.80 6.77 12.19
C GLY A 84 -0.11 7.50 13.35
N TYR A 85 1.05 8.09 13.10
CA TYR A 85 1.76 8.90 14.11
C TYR A 85 0.90 10.05 14.69
N ASP A 86 -0.09 10.51 13.92
CA ASP A 86 -1.03 11.57 14.28
C ASP A 86 -2.29 11.02 14.99
N TRP A 87 -2.25 9.75 15.42
CA TRP A 87 -3.32 9.02 16.10
C TRP A 87 -4.57 8.77 15.26
N ARG A 88 -4.55 9.09 13.96
CA ARG A 88 -5.68 8.80 13.07
C ARG A 88 -5.70 7.31 12.73
N ALA A 89 -6.91 6.77 12.69
CA ALA A 89 -7.13 5.38 12.33
C ALA A 89 -6.70 5.12 10.88
N PHE A 90 -6.01 4.00 10.70
CA PHE A 90 -5.64 3.44 9.42
C PHE A 90 -6.33 2.08 9.30
N GLN A 91 -7.10 1.87 8.24
CA GLN A 91 -7.73 0.59 7.93
C GLN A 91 -7.57 0.30 6.44
N GLN A 92 -7.08 -0.89 6.11
CA GLN A 92 -6.85 -1.31 4.73
C GLN A 92 -7.18 -2.79 4.58
N ARG A 93 -8.17 -3.11 3.76
CA ARG A 93 -8.40 -4.51 3.34
C ARG A 93 -7.22 -4.99 2.50
N VAL A 94 -6.77 -6.20 2.73
CA VAL A 94 -5.63 -6.79 2.02
C VAL A 94 -5.90 -8.23 1.59
N LEU A 95 -5.20 -8.62 0.54
CA LEU A 95 -5.01 -10.01 0.16
C LEU A 95 -3.51 -10.31 0.22
N ASP A 96 -3.10 -11.20 1.11
CA ASP A 96 -1.72 -11.63 1.27
C ASP A 96 -1.56 -13.06 0.74
N VAL A 97 -0.86 -13.20 -0.39
CA VAL A 97 -0.66 -14.49 -1.05
C VAL A 97 0.77 -14.94 -0.80
N SER A 98 0.92 -16.09 -0.16
CA SER A 98 2.21 -16.69 0.17
C SER A 98 2.36 -18.04 -0.51
N ARG A 99 3.54 -18.28 -1.08
CA ARG A 99 3.97 -19.60 -1.53
C ARG A 99 4.98 -20.13 -0.51
N VAL A 100 4.76 -21.36 -0.06
CA VAL A 100 5.61 -22.01 0.95
C VAL A 100 6.30 -23.22 0.33
N GLU A 101 7.62 -23.31 0.53
CA GLU A 101 8.44 -24.45 0.18
C GLU A 101 9.33 -24.79 1.36
N ASP A 102 9.48 -26.08 1.67
CA ASP A 102 10.31 -26.57 2.78
C ASP A 102 10.04 -25.83 4.11
N ASP A 103 8.76 -25.66 4.45
CA ASP A 103 8.27 -24.94 5.65
C ASP A 103 8.65 -23.46 5.72
N LEU A 104 9.10 -22.85 4.62
CA LEU A 104 9.50 -21.44 4.54
C LEU A 104 8.74 -20.71 3.43
N ILE A 105 8.42 -19.44 3.68
CA ILE A 105 7.82 -18.56 2.67
C ILE A 105 8.89 -18.15 1.66
N VAL A 106 8.65 -18.45 0.40
CA VAL A 106 9.60 -18.22 -0.72
C VAL A 106 9.13 -17.14 -1.70
N ASP A 107 7.83 -16.88 -1.78
CA ASP A 107 7.24 -15.74 -2.50
C ASP A 107 6.07 -15.23 -1.67
N ARG A 108 5.97 -13.92 -1.47
CA ARG A 108 4.87 -13.28 -0.75
C ARG A 108 4.39 -12.05 -1.48
N ARG A 109 3.08 -11.87 -1.59
CA ARG A 109 2.45 -10.76 -2.30
C ARG A 109 1.32 -10.19 -1.47
N LEU A 110 1.57 -9.02 -0.89
CA LEU A 110 0.60 -8.25 -0.12
C LEU A 110 -0.05 -7.19 -1.01
N TYR A 111 -1.30 -7.45 -1.39
CA TYR A 111 -2.12 -6.55 -2.19
C TYR A 111 -3.01 -5.70 -1.28
N GLY A 112 -2.96 -4.38 -1.46
CA GLY A 112 -3.98 -3.48 -0.92
C GLY A 112 -5.24 -3.58 -1.77
N MET A 113 -6.34 -4.04 -1.19
CA MET A 113 -7.62 -4.08 -1.89
C MET A 113 -8.25 -2.71 -1.85
N MET A 114 -8.79 -2.25 -2.98
CA MET A 114 -9.71 -1.11 -2.92
C MET A 114 -10.90 -1.49 -2.04
N ARG A 115 -11.48 -0.51 -1.34
CA ARG A 115 -12.82 -0.70 -0.79
C ARG A 115 -13.77 -1.08 -1.92
N ASP A 116 -14.91 -1.65 -1.57
CA ASP A 116 -16.02 -1.75 -2.52
C ASP A 116 -16.46 -0.31 -2.84
N ILE A 117 -15.85 0.27 -3.87
CA ILE A 117 -16.10 1.65 -4.27
C ILE A 117 -16.80 1.61 -5.62
N GLU A 118 -18.03 2.10 -5.63
CA GLU A 118 -18.70 2.44 -6.88
C GLU A 118 -18.02 3.67 -7.47
N LEU A 119 -17.42 3.50 -8.66
CA LEU A 119 -16.89 4.63 -9.41
C LEU A 119 -18.06 5.46 -9.93
N ASP A 120 -18.17 6.69 -9.43
CA ASP A 120 -19.15 7.64 -9.90
C ASP A 120 -18.83 8.11 -11.34
N LYS A 121 -19.77 8.85 -11.96
CA LYS A 121 -19.59 9.33 -13.34
C LYS A 121 -18.29 10.14 -13.53
N PRO A 122 -17.92 11.08 -12.64
CA PRO A 122 -16.62 11.74 -12.69
C PRO A 122 -15.43 10.78 -12.68
N ALA A 123 -15.39 9.81 -11.75
CA ALA A 123 -14.28 8.86 -11.64
C ALA A 123 -14.18 7.94 -12.87
N LEU A 124 -15.31 7.52 -13.43
CA LEU A 124 -15.35 6.76 -14.68
C LEU A 124 -14.80 7.59 -15.85
N ALA A 125 -15.24 8.85 -15.99
CA ALA A 125 -14.77 9.73 -17.05
C ALA A 125 -13.27 10.04 -16.95
N ALA A 126 -12.75 10.22 -15.73
CA ALA A 126 -11.32 10.41 -15.48
C ALA A 126 -10.52 9.16 -15.82
N THR A 127 -11.03 7.96 -15.49
CA THR A 127 -10.41 6.68 -15.85
C THR A 127 -10.36 6.48 -17.36
N ASP A 128 -11.45 6.77 -18.07
CA ASP A 128 -11.51 6.69 -19.54
C ASP A 128 -10.53 7.67 -20.19
N ALA A 129 -10.44 8.90 -19.68
CA ALA A 129 -9.49 9.90 -20.15
C ALA A 129 -8.04 9.48 -19.91
N ALA A 130 -7.73 8.90 -18.74
CA ALA A 130 -6.41 8.36 -18.42
C ALA A 130 -6.02 7.20 -19.35
N ASN A 131 -6.94 6.26 -19.60
CA ASN A 131 -6.71 5.14 -20.52
C ASN A 131 -6.57 5.57 -21.99
N ALA A 132 -7.25 6.65 -22.39
CA ALA A 132 -7.14 7.23 -23.73
C ALA A 132 -5.87 8.08 -23.91
N PHE A 133 -5.18 8.43 -22.83
CA PHE A 133 -3.99 9.26 -22.88
C PHE A 133 -2.85 8.51 -23.56
N ARG A 134 -2.41 9.01 -24.73
CA ARG A 134 -1.40 8.35 -25.60
C ARG A 134 0.03 8.36 -25.05
N GLY A 135 0.21 8.73 -23.79
CA GLY A 135 1.46 8.61 -23.06
C GLY A 135 2.26 9.91 -22.94
N GLY A 136 3.00 9.98 -21.83
CA GLY A 136 4.16 10.82 -21.61
C GLY A 136 5.33 9.92 -21.24
N SER A 137 6.56 10.44 -21.23
CA SER A 137 7.70 9.61 -20.79
C SER A 137 7.56 9.30 -19.28
N PRO A 138 7.95 8.10 -18.80
CA PRO A 138 7.98 7.80 -17.36
C PRO A 138 8.76 8.86 -16.55
N ARG A 139 9.78 9.46 -17.17
CA ARG A 139 10.56 10.55 -16.60
C ARG A 139 9.75 11.84 -16.41
N SER A 140 8.94 12.23 -17.39
CA SER A 140 8.08 13.43 -17.28
C SER A 140 6.99 13.24 -16.24
N THR A 141 6.37 12.06 -16.19
CA THR A 141 5.36 11.73 -15.18
C THR A 141 5.94 11.80 -13.78
N ARG A 142 7.10 11.16 -13.54
CA ARG A 142 7.80 11.26 -12.25
C ARG A 142 8.13 12.71 -11.87
N ARG A 143 8.55 13.53 -12.84
CA ARG A 143 8.86 14.94 -12.59
C ARG A 143 7.61 15.74 -12.18
N LEU A 144 6.48 15.53 -12.87
CA LEU A 144 5.21 16.20 -12.56
C LEU A 144 4.70 15.81 -11.17
N VAL A 145 4.66 14.51 -10.88
CA VAL A 145 4.22 13.99 -9.57
C VAL A 145 5.12 14.51 -8.46
N ARG A 146 6.44 14.50 -8.65
CA ARG A 146 7.38 15.04 -7.68
C ARG A 146 7.15 16.52 -7.41
N GLY A 147 6.96 17.33 -8.46
CA GLY A 147 6.68 18.76 -8.32
C GLY A 147 5.38 19.04 -7.57
N LEU A 148 4.31 18.27 -7.83
CA LEU A 148 3.06 18.35 -7.06
C LEU A 148 3.31 18.13 -5.56
N TYR A 149 4.02 17.06 -5.19
CA TYR A 149 4.30 16.78 -3.79
C TYR A 149 5.26 17.78 -3.14
N GLU A 150 6.25 18.29 -3.87
CA GLU A 150 7.15 19.35 -3.37
C GLU A 150 6.34 20.60 -2.96
N LYS A 151 5.39 21.03 -3.79
CA LYS A 151 4.49 22.16 -3.49
C LYS A 151 3.54 21.87 -2.33
N LEU A 152 2.95 20.67 -2.26
CA LEU A 152 2.11 20.25 -1.12
C LEU A 152 2.89 20.25 0.21
N ILE A 153 4.17 19.86 0.17
CA ILE A 153 5.04 19.88 1.35
C ILE A 153 5.39 21.31 1.76
N ALA A 154 5.65 22.18 0.78
CA ALA A 154 5.88 23.61 0.98
C ALA A 154 4.62 24.40 1.39
N SER A 155 3.45 23.74 1.46
CA SER A 155 2.14 24.37 1.70
C SER A 155 1.75 25.40 0.62
N GLU A 156 2.25 25.22 -0.59
CA GLU A 156 1.97 26.05 -1.77
C GLU A 156 0.74 25.52 -2.50
N ARG A 157 -0.43 25.62 -1.86
CA ARG A 157 -1.69 25.01 -2.35
C ARG A 157 -2.07 25.50 -3.75
N ASP A 158 -1.98 26.80 -4.01
CA ASP A 158 -2.34 27.38 -5.31
C ASP A 158 -1.43 26.87 -6.42
N GLU A 159 -0.13 26.76 -6.18
CA GLU A 159 0.80 26.21 -7.16
C GLU A 159 0.60 24.70 -7.36
N ALA A 160 0.19 23.98 -6.32
CA ALA A 160 -0.16 22.56 -6.41
C ALA A 160 -1.41 22.37 -7.27
N ALA A 161 -2.41 23.25 -7.13
CA ALA A 161 -3.62 23.26 -7.93
C ALA A 161 -3.33 23.40 -9.44
N GLU A 162 -2.38 24.26 -9.81
CA GLU A 162 -1.95 24.41 -11.22
C GLU A 162 -1.34 23.15 -11.83
N SER A 163 -0.95 22.17 -11.00
CA SER A 163 -0.36 20.91 -11.45
C SER A 163 -1.41 19.82 -11.70
N LEU A 164 -2.69 20.10 -11.44
CA LEU A 164 -3.81 19.19 -11.57
C LEU A 164 -4.74 19.61 -12.71
N ASP A 165 -5.34 18.63 -13.39
CA ASP A 165 -6.40 18.87 -14.37
C ASP A 165 -7.70 19.28 -13.66
N GLU A 166 -8.51 20.14 -14.29
CA GLU A 166 -9.79 20.58 -13.72
C GLU A 166 -10.75 19.40 -13.43
N LYS A 167 -10.60 18.28 -14.14
CA LYS A 167 -11.40 17.04 -13.99
C LYS A 167 -10.64 15.94 -13.25
N VAL A 168 -9.63 16.30 -12.46
CA VAL A 168 -8.86 15.34 -11.66
C VAL A 168 -9.76 14.54 -10.73
N THR A 169 -9.50 13.24 -10.64
CA THR A 169 -10.05 12.36 -9.62
C THR A 169 -8.89 11.67 -8.89
N LEU A 170 -8.92 11.67 -7.56
CA LEU A 170 -8.02 10.88 -6.72
C LEU A 170 -8.78 9.68 -6.18
N ILE A 171 -8.25 8.49 -6.45
CA ILE A 171 -8.74 7.22 -5.89
C ILE A 171 -7.70 6.72 -4.90
N ASP A 172 -8.04 6.77 -3.61
CA ASP A 172 -7.21 6.25 -2.53
C ASP A 172 -7.91 5.04 -1.88
N SER A 173 -7.22 3.91 -1.78
CA SER A 173 -7.77 2.66 -1.26
C SER A 173 -8.13 2.71 0.23
N VAL A 174 -7.64 3.72 0.95
CA VAL A 174 -7.82 3.93 2.39
C VAL A 174 -8.81 5.06 2.63
N TYR A 175 -8.57 6.21 2.01
CA TYR A 175 -9.27 7.46 2.33
C TYR A 175 -10.44 7.79 1.38
N GLY A 176 -10.62 7.02 0.30
CA GLY A 176 -11.79 7.08 -0.58
C GLY A 176 -11.54 7.75 -1.92
N ILE A 177 -12.63 8.21 -2.56
CA ILE A 177 -12.60 8.85 -3.88
C ILE A 177 -13.11 10.28 -3.77
N VAL A 178 -12.37 11.20 -4.38
CA VAL A 178 -12.75 12.60 -4.52
C VAL A 178 -12.46 13.07 -5.94
N SER A 179 -13.29 14.00 -6.44
CA SER A 179 -13.15 14.58 -7.77
C SER A 179 -13.15 16.10 -7.69
N GLY A 180 -12.37 16.75 -8.54
CA GLY A 180 -12.14 18.19 -8.54
C GLY A 180 -10.91 18.59 -7.72
N VAL A 181 -10.24 19.65 -8.17
CA VAL A 181 -8.94 20.10 -7.65
C VAL A 181 -8.96 20.34 -6.14
N ASP A 182 -9.93 21.12 -5.64
CA ASP A 182 -10.00 21.44 -4.21
C ASP A 182 -10.21 20.19 -3.34
N ALA A 183 -11.12 19.30 -3.73
CA ALA A 183 -11.42 18.09 -2.98
C ALA A 183 -10.22 17.13 -2.97
N VAL A 184 -9.46 17.05 -4.07
CA VAL A 184 -8.21 16.29 -4.15
C VAL A 184 -7.16 16.88 -3.21
N LEU A 185 -6.95 18.19 -3.22
CA LEU A 185 -5.99 18.85 -2.35
C LEU A 185 -6.36 18.71 -0.87
N ASP A 186 -7.65 18.85 -0.54
CA ASP A 186 -8.17 18.64 0.82
C ASP A 186 -7.92 17.20 1.31
N LEU A 187 -8.16 16.20 0.45
CA LEU A 187 -7.90 14.80 0.80
C LEU A 187 -6.39 14.54 1.00
N LEU A 188 -5.54 15.10 0.15
CA LEU A 188 -4.09 14.97 0.26
C LEU A 188 -3.53 15.65 1.52
N GLU A 189 -4.10 16.79 1.92
CA GLU A 189 -3.76 17.49 3.16
C GLU A 189 -4.26 16.75 4.40
N ALA A 190 -5.48 16.19 4.33
CA ALA A 190 -6.04 15.38 5.41
C ALA A 190 -5.33 14.04 5.61
N THR A 191 -4.69 13.51 4.56
CA THR A 191 -3.96 12.24 4.62
C THR A 191 -2.70 12.37 5.49
N PRO A 192 -2.54 11.53 6.54
CA PRO A 192 -1.34 11.54 7.36
C PRO A 192 -0.08 11.38 6.51
N ARG A 193 0.83 12.34 6.63
CA ARG A 193 2.18 12.24 6.04
C ARG A 193 2.90 11.04 6.72
N PRO A 194 3.92 10.42 6.14
CA PRO A 194 4.80 9.51 6.88
C PRO A 194 5.64 10.32 7.87
N ALA A 195 5.92 9.76 9.06
CA ALA A 195 6.79 10.38 10.06
C ALA A 195 8.22 10.63 9.53
N PHE A 196 8.65 9.87 8.52
CA PHE A 196 9.93 10.02 7.84
C PHE A 196 9.75 9.85 6.32
N GLY A 197 10.19 10.85 5.55
CA GLY A 197 10.49 10.82 4.11
C GLY A 197 9.60 9.97 3.17
N TYR A 198 8.79 10.65 2.35
CA TYR A 198 8.06 10.05 1.21
C TYR A 198 8.99 9.45 0.14
N PRO A 199 8.55 8.43 -0.66
CA PRO A 199 7.32 8.45 -1.49
C PRO A 199 6.41 7.20 -1.41
N ARG A 200 5.09 7.41 -1.24
CA ARG A 200 4.01 6.39 -1.38
C ARG A 200 3.51 6.31 -2.84
N LEU A 201 4.39 6.03 -3.79
CA LEU A 201 3.98 5.78 -5.17
C LEU A 201 4.95 4.79 -5.84
N THR A 202 4.67 3.51 -5.69
CA THR A 202 5.48 2.40 -6.22
C THR A 202 5.07 1.99 -7.63
N ALA A 203 3.91 2.41 -8.14
CA ALA A 203 3.54 2.25 -9.53
C ALA A 203 2.60 3.37 -10.00
N VAL A 204 2.89 3.94 -11.17
CA VAL A 204 1.90 4.60 -12.02
C VAL A 204 1.53 3.55 -13.05
N VAL A 205 0.28 3.12 -13.08
CA VAL A 205 -0.24 2.35 -14.21
C VAL A 205 -0.32 3.35 -15.37
N ALA A 206 0.53 3.13 -16.37
CA ALA A 206 0.51 3.83 -17.65
C ALA A 206 -0.26 3.00 -18.67
#